data_AF-A0A2N5FN46-F1
#
_entry.id   AF-A0A2N5FN46-F1
#
_cell.length_a   1.000
_cell.length_b   1.000
_cell.length_c   1.000
_cell.angle_alpha   90.00
_cell.angle_beta   90.00
_cell.angle_gamma   90.00
#
_symmetry.space_group_name_H-M   'P 1'
#
loop_
_entity.id
_entity.type
_entity.pdbx_description
1 polymer ?
#
loop_
_entity_poly.entity_id
_entity_poly.type
_entity_poly.pdbx_seq_one_letter_code
_entity_poly.pdbx_strand_id
1 'polypeptide(L)' 'MFRDHLRSHPEDRNTYEKVKRRLAKNDWYTWNEYANAKTECLMNILKKARNL' A
#
# COMPACT_ATOMS: atom_id res chain seq x y z
N MET A 1 1.11 8.44 -11.40
CA MET A 1 -0.13 8.43 -10.60
C MET A 1 0.09 7.91 -9.18
N PHE A 2 0.17 6.59 -8.91
CA PHE A 2 0.30 6.10 -7.51
C PHE A 2 1.56 6.60 -6.78
N ARG A 3 2.73 6.44 -7.41
CA ARG A 3 4.00 6.89 -6.81
C ARG A 3 4.02 8.41 -6.60
N ASP A 4 3.43 9.16 -7.52
CA ASP A 4 3.37 10.61 -7.44
C ASP A 4 2.42 11.06 -6.33
N HIS A 5 1.26 10.41 -6.21
CA HIS A 5 0.32 10.59 -5.11
C HIS A 5 1.00 10.41 -3.75
N LEU A 6 1.77 9.33 -3.57
CA LEU A 6 2.49 9.08 -2.32
C LEU A 6 3.61 10.09 -2.02
N ARG A 7 4.09 10.84 -3.03
CA ARG A 7 5.07 11.91 -2.80
C ARG A 7 4.40 13.17 -2.25
N SER A 8 3.20 13.49 -2.72
CA SER A 8 2.43 14.67 -2.30
C SER A 8 1.48 14.45 -1.12
N HIS A 9 1.12 13.19 -0.81
CA HIS A 9 0.17 12.81 0.25
C HIS A 9 0.88 11.98 1.33
N PRO A 10 1.57 12.64 2.30
CA PRO A 10 2.33 11.94 3.34
C PRO A 10 1.48 11.03 4.22
N GLU A 11 0.20 11.34 4.43
CA GLU A 11 -0.75 10.52 5.18
C GLU A 11 -1.02 9.17 4.51
N ASP A 12 -1.21 9.15 3.18
CA ASP A 12 -1.40 7.91 2.43
C ASP A 12 -0.10 7.12 2.33
N ARG A 13 1.04 7.81 2.23
CA ARG A 13 2.37 7.17 2.32
C ARG A 13 2.58 6.48 3.66
N ASN A 14 2.30 7.17 4.76
CA ASN A 14 2.44 6.64 6.11
C ASN A 14 1.49 5.45 6.33
N THR A 15 0.27 5.52 5.80
CA THR A 15 -0.70 4.41 5.82
C THR A 15 -0.14 3.19 5.09
N TYR A 16 0.35 3.37 3.86
CA TYR A 16 0.94 2.28 3.08
C TYR A 16 2.19 1.69 3.74
N GLU A 17 3.03 2.54 4.34
CA GLU A 17 4.21 2.10 5.10
C GLU A 17 3.82 1.24 6.30
N LYS A 18 2.88 1.70 7.14
CA LYS A 18 2.42 0.95 8.31
C LYS A 18 1.88 -0.42 7.93
N VAL A 19 1.08 -0.50 6.86
CA VAL A 19 0.57 -1.78 6.34
C VAL A 19 1.73 -2.68 5.91
N LYS A 20 2.67 -2.20 5.09
CA LYS A 20 3.83 -3.00 4.66
C LYS A 20 4.66 -3.47 5.86
N ARG A 21 4.94 -2.61 6.84
CA ARG A 21 5.71 -2.96 8.04
C ARG A 21 4.99 -4.03 8.87
N ARG A 22 3.66 -3.94 9.01
CA ARG A 22 2.87 -4.97 9.70
C ARG A 22 2.93 -6.30 8.95
N LEU A 23 2.73 -6.28 7.64
CA LEU A 23 2.73 -7.50 6.81
C LEU A 23 4.12 -8.15 6.74
N ALA A 24 5.20 -7.36 6.75
CA ALA A 24 6.57 -7.87 6.75
C ALA A 24 6.94 -8.65 8.02
N LYS A 25 6.12 -8.61 9.08
CA LYS A 25 6.33 -9.40 10.31
C LYS A 25 5.72 -10.81 10.24
N ASN A 26 4.94 -11.10 9.20
CA ASN A 26 4.31 -12.40 9.05
C ASN A 26 5.21 -13.33 8.23
N ASP A 27 5.11 -14.63 8.49
CA ASP A 27 5.64 -15.65 7.61
C ASP A 27 4.69 -15.85 6.43
N TRP A 28 5.22 -15.72 5.23
CA TRP A 28 4.47 -15.88 3.98
C TRP A 28 4.94 -17.13 3.28
N TYR A 29 4.00 -17.99 2.88
CA TYR A 29 4.35 -19.19 2.12
C TYR A 29 4.79 -18.83 0.70
N THR A 30 4.21 -17.76 0.14
CA THR A 30 4.61 -17.22 -1.16
C THR A 30 4.68 -15.70 -1.20
N TRP A 31 5.46 -15.17 -2.15
CA TRP A 31 5.45 -13.75 -2.50
C TRP A 31 4.07 -13.24 -2.91
N ASN A 32 3.23 -14.10 -3.50
CA ASN A 32 1.91 -13.73 -3.97
C ASN A 32 0.94 -13.49 -2.81
N GLU A 33 1.04 -14.28 -1.73
CA GLU A 33 0.24 -14.05 -0.52
C GLU A 33 0.56 -12.70 0.12
N TYR A 34 1.85 -12.39 0.27
CA TYR A 34 2.28 -11.07 0.75
C TYR A 34 1.79 -9.94 -0.18
N ALA A 35 1.84 -10.15 -1.49
CA ALA A 35 1.35 -9.17 -2.46
C ALA A 35 -0.16 -8.95 -2.34
N ASN A 36 -0.93 -10.03 -2.20
CA ASN A 36 -2.38 -9.97 -2.04
C ASN A 36 -2.80 -9.30 -0.73
N ALA A 37 -2.07 -9.56 0.36
CA ALA A 37 -2.38 -9.00 1.67
C ALA A 37 -2.30 -7.46 1.75
N LYS A 38 -1.56 -6.80 0.85
CA LYS A 38 -1.53 -5.33 0.75
C LYS A 38 -2.46 -4.76 -0.33
N THR A 39 -3.14 -5.60 -1.10
CA THR A 39 -3.94 -5.18 -2.27
C THR A 39 -5.04 -4.20 -1.89
N GLU A 40 -5.76 -4.43 -0.80
CA GLU A 40 -6.85 -3.54 -0.36
C GLU A 40 -6.35 -2.11 -0.10
N CYS A 41 -5.26 -1.97 0.67
CA CYS A 41 -4.64 -0.68 0.95
C CYS A 41 -4.17 0.02 -0.34
N LEU A 42 -3.53 -0.73 -1.23
CA LEU A 42 -3.05 -0.22 -2.51
C LEU A 42 -4.21 0.26 -3.39
N MET A 43 -5.31 -0.50 -3.46
CA MET A 43 -6.49 -0.14 -4.24
C MET A 43 -7.17 1.14 -3.72
N ASN A 44 -7.25 1.32 -2.39
CA ASN A 44 -7.81 2.51 -1.79
C ASN A 44 -7.00 3.77 -2.15
N ILE A 45 -5.67 3.68 -2.09
CA ILE A 45 -4.80 4.80 -2.48
C ILE A 45 -4.83 5.02 -4.00
N LEU A 46 -4.91 3.96 -4.82
CA LEU A 46 -5.08 4.09 -6.27
C LEU A 46 -6.39 4.76 -6.67
N LYS A 47 -7.47 4.60 -5.89
CA LYS A 47 -8.72 5.34 -6.11
C LYS A 47 -8.52 6.83 -5.84
N LYS A 48 -7.87 7.19 -4.72
CA LYS A 48 -7.55 8.59 -4.40
C LYS A 48 -6.65 9.23 -5.47
N ALA A 49 -5.60 8.53 -5.87
CA ALA A 49 -4.64 8.98 -6.87
C ALA A 49 -5.23 9.20 -8.28
N ARG A 50 -6.38 8.59 -8.58
CA ARG A 50 -7.11 8.76 -9.85
C ARG A 50 -8.13 9.90 -9.82
N ASN A 51 -8.47 10.38 -8.63
CA ASN A 51 -9.45 11.43 -8.39
C ASN A 51 -8.79 12.80 -8.11
N LEU A 52 -7.49 12.93 -8.37
CA LEU A 52 -6.69 14.16 -8.34
C LEU A 52 -6.36 14.60 -9.76
#